data_AF-A0A4U9XP93-F1
#
_entry.id   AF-A0A4U9XP93-F1
#
_cell.length_a   1.000
_cell.length_b   1.000
_cell.length_c   1.000
_cell.angle_alpha   90.00
_cell.angle_beta   90.00
_cell.angle_gamma   90.00
#
_symmetry.space_group_name_H-M   'P 1'
#
loop_
_entity.id
_entity.type
_entity.pdbx_description
1 polymer ?
#
loop_
_entity_poly.entity_id
_entity_poly.type
_entity_poly.pdbx_seq_one_letter_code
_entity_poly.pdbx_strand_id
1 'polypeptide(L)'
;MARKIKLSKSLGRLAKVISIIPDTTELIGKGMDNGRPIVEKYMDQKQQREEGLKSLDNVISLPLAQARSHLEKQGFVVATIPARPNKKWLKASLDEVVIMSPKSGKLPLGSLVKLYYITYDVLEKSQEILDQENLRIVERNQKIASIFESLKHAKFPLRKKRVWDKSLLD
;
A
#
# COMPACT_ATOMS: atom_id res chain seq x y z
N MET A 1 -32.64 8.63 -35.77
CA MET A 1 -31.17 8.58 -35.97
C MET A 1 -30.51 8.03 -34.73
N ALA A 2 -29.94 6.82 -34.78
CA ALA A 2 -29.16 6.23 -33.70
C ALA A 2 -27.95 5.51 -34.32
N ARG A 3 -26.73 5.96 -33.98
CA ARG A 3 -25.48 5.36 -34.48
C ARG A 3 -25.21 4.05 -33.74
N LYS A 4 -25.27 2.93 -34.48
CA LYS A 4 -24.96 1.59 -33.98
C LYS A 4 -23.47 1.32 -34.20
N ILE A 5 -22.66 1.39 -33.14
CA ILE A 5 -21.26 0.99 -33.17
C ILE A 5 -21.19 -0.55 -33.26
N LYS A 6 -20.72 -1.06 -34.40
CA LYS A 6 -20.44 -2.49 -34.61
C LYS A 6 -19.03 -2.80 -34.08
N LEU A 7 -18.96 -3.30 -32.86
CA LEU A 7 -17.74 -3.86 -32.26
C LEU A 7 -17.96 -5.36 -32.00
N SER A 8 -17.97 -6.14 -33.08
CA SER A 8 -17.94 -7.60 -32.97
C SER A 8 -17.33 -8.19 -34.24
N LYS A 9 -16.07 -8.64 -34.15
CA LYS A 9 -15.51 -9.70 -35.03
C LYS A 9 -14.05 -10.15 -34.79
N SER A 10 -13.40 -9.92 -33.65
CA SER A 10 -12.03 -10.46 -33.44
C SER A 10 -11.74 -11.21 -32.13
N LEU A 11 -12.66 -11.30 -31.17
CA LEU A 11 -12.38 -11.98 -29.88
C LEU A 11 -12.71 -13.48 -29.84
N GLY A 12 -13.29 -14.06 -30.89
CA GLY A 12 -13.74 -15.46 -30.88
C GLY A 12 -12.70 -16.53 -31.23
N ARG A 13 -11.49 -16.13 -31.67
CA ARG A 13 -10.46 -17.08 -32.15
C ARG A 13 -9.34 -17.37 -31.14
N LEU A 14 -9.27 -16.64 -30.03
CA LEU A 14 -8.25 -16.86 -28.98
C LEU A 14 -8.76 -17.72 -27.80
N ALA A 15 -10.07 -17.94 -27.69
CA ALA A 15 -10.66 -18.73 -26.59
C ALA A 15 -10.56 -20.26 -26.79
N LYS A 16 -10.26 -20.75 -28.01
CA LYS A 16 -10.14 -22.19 -28.30
C LYS A 16 -8.78 -22.81 -27.98
N VAL A 17 -7.82 -22.02 -27.49
CA VAL A 17 -6.46 -22.52 -27.18
C VAL A 17 -6.28 -22.83 -25.68
N ILE A 18 -7.29 -22.54 -24.83
CA ILE A 18 -7.20 -22.74 -23.37
C ILE A 18 -7.98 -24.00 -22.92
N SER A 19 -8.72 -24.67 -23.81
CA SER A 19 -9.54 -25.85 -23.45
C SER A 19 -8.97 -27.19 -23.92
N ILE A 20 -7.70 -27.24 -24.32
CA ILE A 20 -6.99 -28.50 -24.58
C ILE A 20 -5.88 -28.62 -23.54
N ILE A 21 -6.28 -28.77 -22.29
CA ILE A 21 -5.50 -29.60 -21.38
C ILE A 21 -6.17 -30.97 -21.52
N PRO A 22 -5.67 -31.86 -22.39
CA PRO A 22 -6.11 -33.23 -22.31
C PRO A 22 -5.61 -33.74 -20.96
N ASP A 23 -6.43 -34.52 -20.27
CA ASP A 23 -5.96 -35.42 -19.23
C ASP A 23 -4.78 -36.24 -19.79
N THR A 24 -3.56 -35.80 -19.52
CA THR A 24 -2.34 -36.46 -20.01
C THR A 24 -1.94 -37.64 -19.13
N THR A 25 -2.81 -38.10 -18.24
CA THR A 25 -2.59 -39.30 -17.43
C THR A 25 -2.72 -40.60 -18.24
N GLU A 26 -3.29 -40.55 -19.45
CA GLU A 26 -3.50 -41.76 -20.28
C GLU A 26 -2.55 -41.89 -21.49
N LEU A 27 -1.75 -40.87 -21.82
CA LEU A 27 -0.76 -40.96 -22.91
C LEU A 27 0.58 -41.57 -22.48
N ILE A 28 0.58 -42.25 -21.34
CA ILE A 28 1.63 -43.18 -20.91
C ILE A 28 1.44 -44.46 -21.72
N GLY A 29 2.22 -44.66 -22.78
CA GLY A 29 2.24 -46.00 -23.38
C GLY A 29 3.26 -46.22 -24.48
N LYS A 30 3.48 -45.25 -25.38
CA LYS A 30 4.21 -45.55 -26.63
C LYS A 30 5.04 -44.34 -27.07
N GLY A 31 6.21 -44.11 -26.44
CA GLY A 31 7.23 -43.20 -26.98
C GLY A 31 7.97 -42.25 -26.01
N MET A 32 7.94 -42.45 -24.70
CA MET A 32 8.51 -41.51 -23.72
C MET A 32 9.61 -42.12 -22.84
N ASP A 33 10.76 -42.46 -23.43
CA ASP A 33 11.94 -42.86 -22.65
C ASP A 33 12.90 -41.67 -22.38
N ASN A 34 12.80 -40.56 -23.13
CA ASN A 34 13.72 -39.42 -23.00
C ASN A 34 13.12 -38.15 -22.36
N GLY A 35 11.79 -38.06 -22.20
CA GLY A 35 11.11 -36.86 -21.66
C GLY A 35 10.81 -36.90 -20.15
N ARG A 36 10.77 -38.09 -19.56
CA ARG A 36 10.48 -38.31 -18.12
C ARG A 36 11.48 -37.62 -17.17
N PRO A 37 12.81 -37.77 -17.33
CA PRO A 37 13.75 -37.21 -16.36
C PRO A 37 13.74 -35.67 -16.34
N ILE A 38 13.29 -35.04 -17.43
CA ILE A 38 13.24 -33.58 -17.53
C ILE A 38 12.04 -33.05 -16.72
N VAL A 39 10.85 -33.61 -16.91
CA VAL A 39 9.64 -33.18 -16.18
C VAL A 39 9.74 -33.51 -14.70
N GLU A 40 10.24 -34.69 -14.36
CA GLU A 40 10.44 -35.15 -12.97
C GLU A 40 11.41 -34.22 -12.22
N LYS A 41 12.54 -33.86 -12.85
CA LYS A 41 13.50 -32.90 -12.26
C LYS A 41 12.90 -31.51 -12.03
N TYR A 42 12.02 -31.03 -12.91
CA TYR A 42 11.36 -29.74 -12.71
C TYR A 42 10.28 -29.78 -11.62
N MET A 43 9.55 -30.90 -11.49
CA MET A 43 8.55 -31.10 -10.44
C MET A 43 9.21 -31.21 -9.07
N ASP A 44 10.29 -31.99 -8.94
CA ASP A 44 11.06 -32.14 -7.70
C ASP A 44 11.73 -30.84 -7.28
N GLN A 45 12.33 -30.11 -8.22
CA GLN A 45 13.01 -28.85 -7.93
C GLN A 45 12.02 -27.75 -7.52
N LYS A 46 10.78 -27.79 -8.02
CA LYS A 46 9.70 -26.90 -7.57
C LYS A 46 9.21 -27.31 -6.18
N GLN A 47 9.01 -28.60 -5.93
CA GLN A 47 8.54 -29.11 -4.66
C GLN A 47 9.54 -28.85 -3.52
N GLN A 48 10.84 -29.08 -3.74
CA GLN A 48 11.89 -28.75 -2.77
C GLN A 48 11.95 -27.24 -2.45
N ARG A 49 11.67 -26.37 -3.43
CA ARG A 49 11.57 -24.93 -3.20
C ARG A 49 10.34 -24.55 -2.38
N GLU A 50 9.24 -25.26 -2.54
CA GLU A 50 8.00 -25.00 -1.81
C GLU A 50 8.05 -25.56 -0.38
N GLU A 51 8.75 -26.68 -0.15
CA GLU A 51 8.93 -27.31 1.17
C GLU A 51 9.74 -26.44 2.15
N GLY A 52 10.66 -25.59 1.65
CA GLY A 52 11.46 -24.68 2.48
C GLY A 52 10.76 -23.38 2.88
N LEU A 53 9.57 -23.09 2.32
CA LEU A 53 8.88 -21.83 2.51
C LEU A 53 7.76 -21.95 3.54
N LYS A 54 7.86 -21.19 4.64
CA LYS A 54 6.81 -21.09 5.65
C LYS A 54 6.05 -19.78 5.50
N SER A 55 4.76 -19.82 5.81
CA SER A 55 3.94 -18.60 5.85
C SER A 55 4.36 -17.74 7.05
N LEU A 56 4.68 -16.47 6.78
CA LEU A 56 4.88 -15.43 7.78
C LEU A 56 3.53 -14.83 8.15
N ASP A 57 3.15 -15.00 9.41
CA ASP A 57 1.92 -14.43 9.95
C ASP A 57 2.04 -12.92 10.15
N ASN A 58 0.91 -12.23 9.98
CA ASN A 58 0.84 -10.81 10.28
C ASN A 58 0.69 -10.60 11.79
N VAL A 59 1.66 -9.93 12.39
CA VAL A 59 1.68 -9.62 13.83
C VAL A 59 1.54 -8.11 14.13
N ILE A 60 1.07 -7.33 13.16
CA ILE A 60 0.73 -5.91 13.39
C ILE A 60 -0.42 -5.84 14.41
N SER A 61 -0.36 -4.84 15.28
CA SER A 61 -1.28 -4.61 16.40
C SER A 61 -1.24 -5.63 17.53
N LEU A 62 -0.20 -6.46 17.55
CA LEU A 62 0.11 -7.30 18.70
C LEU A 62 1.15 -6.64 19.61
N PRO A 63 1.14 -6.92 20.92
CA PRO A 63 2.23 -6.56 21.81
C PRO A 63 3.55 -7.18 21.35
N LEU A 64 4.64 -6.42 21.41
CA LEU A 64 5.97 -6.81 20.94
C LEU A 64 6.41 -8.19 21.44
N ALA A 65 6.21 -8.46 22.73
CA ALA A 65 6.60 -9.72 23.36
C ALA A 65 5.86 -10.92 22.76
N GLN A 66 4.56 -10.78 22.53
CA GLN A 66 3.72 -11.84 21.93
C GLN A 66 4.08 -12.05 20.46
N ALA A 67 4.19 -10.96 19.71
CA ALA A 67 4.57 -10.98 18.29
C ALA A 67 5.93 -11.67 18.07
N ARG A 68 6.93 -11.29 18.88
CA ARG A 68 8.27 -11.88 18.84
C ARG A 68 8.23 -13.38 19.12
N SER A 69 7.62 -13.78 20.23
CA SER A 69 7.53 -15.20 20.61
C SER A 69 6.82 -16.03 19.56
N HIS A 70 5.75 -15.50 18.94
CA HIS A 70 5.02 -16.20 17.88
C HIS A 70 5.89 -16.46 16.65
N LEU A 71 6.59 -15.43 16.15
CA LEU A 71 7.44 -15.55 14.97
C LEU A 71 8.69 -16.41 15.21
N GLU A 72 9.29 -16.32 16.39
CA GLU A 72 10.42 -17.17 16.78
C GLU A 72 10.01 -18.65 16.86
N LYS A 73 8.83 -18.96 17.43
CA LYS A 73 8.26 -20.32 17.43
C LYS A 73 7.99 -20.85 16.02
N GLN A 74 7.72 -19.96 15.06
CA GLN A 74 7.58 -20.34 13.66
C GLN A 74 8.92 -20.65 12.99
N GLY A 75 10.06 -20.33 13.61
CA GLY A 75 11.39 -20.55 13.06
C GLY A 75 11.92 -19.33 12.29
N PHE A 76 11.38 -18.14 12.52
CA PHE A 76 11.91 -16.89 11.98
C PHE A 76 12.84 -16.21 12.99
N VAL A 77 13.81 -15.44 12.48
CA VAL A 77 14.67 -14.61 13.32
C VAL A 77 14.04 -13.24 13.43
N VAL A 78 13.83 -12.74 14.66
CA VAL A 78 13.12 -11.47 14.88
C VAL A 78 14.07 -10.38 15.36
N ALA A 79 14.08 -9.25 14.67
CA ALA A 79 14.73 -8.01 15.13
C ALA A 79 13.66 -7.01 15.57
N THR A 80 13.87 -6.38 16.72
CA THR A 80 12.95 -5.37 17.27
C THR A 80 13.60 -3.99 17.15
N ILE A 81 12.84 -3.01 16.63
CA ILE A 81 13.35 -1.68 16.31
C ILE A 81 12.30 -0.64 16.75
N PRO A 82 12.64 0.42 17.49
CA PRO A 82 11.69 1.50 17.75
C PRO A 82 11.22 2.15 16.44
N ALA A 83 9.91 2.35 16.29
CA ALA A 83 9.34 2.98 15.11
C ALA A 83 9.80 4.45 15.00
N ARG A 84 9.88 5.00 13.79
CA ARG A 84 10.13 6.43 13.63
C ARG A 84 8.90 7.24 14.10
N PRO A 85 9.08 8.35 14.83
CA PRO A 85 7.99 9.21 15.25
C PRO A 85 7.10 9.64 14.07
N ASN A 86 5.79 9.55 14.25
CA ASN A 86 4.78 9.93 13.27
C ASN A 86 3.44 10.18 13.95
N LYS A 87 2.73 11.22 13.54
CA LYS A 87 1.37 11.54 14.01
C LYS A 87 0.36 10.40 13.94
N LYS A 88 0.57 9.42 13.04
CA LYS A 88 -0.29 8.24 12.92
C LYS A 88 -0.21 7.30 14.13
N TRP A 89 0.87 7.37 14.91
CA TRP A 89 1.13 6.48 16.05
C TRP A 89 0.43 6.91 17.33
N LEU A 90 -0.15 8.11 17.39
CA LEU A 90 -0.88 8.60 18.56
C LEU A 90 -2.13 7.77 18.90
N LYS A 91 -2.58 6.92 17.98
CA LYS A 91 -3.71 5.99 18.20
C LYS A 91 -3.25 4.58 18.60
N ALA A 92 -1.95 4.31 18.54
CA ALA A 92 -1.38 3.01 18.87
C ALA A 92 -1.03 2.95 20.36
N SER A 93 -0.99 1.74 20.89
CA SER A 93 -0.65 1.46 22.29
C SER A 93 0.86 1.35 22.48
N LEU A 94 1.32 1.48 23.72
CA LEU A 94 2.71 1.25 24.08
C LEU A 94 3.11 -0.20 23.80
N ASP A 95 4.33 -0.41 23.31
CA ASP A 95 4.90 -1.70 22.90
C ASP A 95 4.11 -2.44 21.81
N GLU A 96 3.17 -1.76 21.14
CA GLU A 96 2.44 -2.33 20.00
C GLU A 96 3.32 -2.35 18.74
N VAL A 97 3.27 -3.46 18.00
CA VAL A 97 3.91 -3.56 16.69
C VAL A 97 3.07 -2.81 15.66
N VAL A 98 3.63 -1.76 15.08
CA VAL A 98 2.94 -0.92 14.07
C VAL A 98 3.34 -1.25 12.64
N ILE A 99 4.56 -1.75 12.44
CA ILE A 99 5.06 -2.10 11.11
C ILE A 99 5.89 -3.38 11.21
N MET A 100 5.74 -4.24 10.21
CA MET A 100 6.57 -5.42 10.01
C MET A 100 7.24 -5.38 8.63
N SER A 101 8.48 -5.85 8.55
CA SER A 101 9.23 -6.00 7.29
C SER A 101 10.05 -7.30 7.29
N PRO A 102 9.90 -8.19 6.30
CA PRO A 102 8.97 -8.13 5.17
C PRO A 102 7.49 -8.22 5.58
N LYS A 103 6.57 -7.88 4.67
CA LYS A 103 5.13 -8.08 4.91
C LYS A 103 4.81 -9.58 4.95
N SER A 104 3.64 -9.92 5.51
CA SER A 104 3.12 -11.29 5.52
C SER A 104 3.20 -11.94 4.14
N GLY A 105 3.67 -13.18 4.09
CA GLY A 105 3.94 -13.89 2.85
C GLY A 105 4.73 -15.17 3.09
N LYS A 106 5.05 -15.90 2.02
CA LYS A 106 5.87 -17.11 2.11
C LYS A 106 7.36 -16.74 2.15
N LEU A 107 8.05 -17.15 3.21
CA LEU A 107 9.47 -16.86 3.42
C LEU A 107 10.23 -18.13 3.80
N PRO A 108 11.51 -18.23 3.42
CA PRO A 108 12.32 -19.34 3.87
C PRO A 108 12.48 -19.29 5.39
N LEU A 109 12.51 -20.47 6.01
CA LEU A 109 12.82 -20.60 7.44
C LEU A 109 14.15 -19.93 7.78
N GLY A 110 14.26 -19.35 8.98
CA GLY A 110 15.43 -18.59 9.41
C GLY A 110 15.52 -17.17 8.81
N SER A 111 14.55 -16.74 8.00
CA SER A 111 14.52 -15.36 7.52
C SER A 111 14.42 -14.34 8.65
N LEU A 112 15.08 -13.20 8.48
CA LEU A 112 15.02 -12.07 9.39
C LEU A 112 13.73 -11.26 9.17
N VAL A 113 12.96 -11.08 10.24
CA VAL A 113 11.77 -10.23 10.29
C VAL A 113 12.01 -9.07 11.25
N LYS A 114 11.88 -7.84 10.74
CA LYS A 114 12.00 -6.61 11.51
C LYS A 114 10.62 -6.17 11.99
N LEU A 115 10.47 -6.05 13.30
CA LEU A 115 9.29 -5.51 13.97
C LEU A 115 9.58 -4.10 14.43
N TYR A 116 8.79 -3.15 13.95
CA TYR A 116 8.80 -1.78 14.43
C TYR A 116 7.71 -1.60 15.47
N TYR A 117 8.09 -1.17 16.66
CA TYR A 117 7.18 -1.03 17.79
C TYR A 117 7.19 0.38 18.37
N ILE A 118 6.14 0.67 19.13
CA ILE A 118 5.95 1.97 19.76
C ILE A 118 6.62 2.00 21.13
N THR A 119 7.50 2.97 21.34
CA THR A 119 8.05 3.31 22.65
C THR A 119 7.48 4.62 23.15
N TYR A 120 7.72 4.94 24.42
CA TYR A 120 7.33 6.21 25.03
C TYR A 120 7.91 7.40 24.24
N ASP A 121 9.22 7.40 23.96
CA ASP A 121 9.91 8.46 23.20
C ASP A 121 9.30 8.67 21.81
N VAL A 122 8.78 7.61 21.19
CA VAL A 122 8.16 7.67 19.87
C VAL A 122 6.81 8.36 19.96
N LEU A 123 6.00 8.08 20.99
CA LEU A 123 4.72 8.73 21.21
C LEU A 123 4.91 10.22 21.54
N GLU A 124 5.83 10.54 22.43
CA GLU A 124 6.15 11.92 22.81
C GLU A 124 6.56 12.75 21.58
N LYS A 125 7.56 12.29 20.83
CA LYS A 125 7.99 12.97 19.59
C LYS A 125 6.89 13.02 18.53
N SER A 126 5.99 12.04 18.50
CA SER A 126 4.85 12.05 17.58
C SER A 126 3.83 13.12 17.95
N GLN A 127 3.66 13.40 19.24
CA GLN A 127 2.80 14.47 19.75
C GLN A 127 3.40 15.84 19.43
N GLU A 128 4.70 16.04 19.67
CA GLU A 128 5.41 17.27 19.30
C GLU A 128 5.26 17.62 17.82
N ILE A 129 5.35 16.62 16.94
CA ILE A 129 5.15 16.81 15.49
C ILE A 129 3.74 17.35 15.20
N LEU A 130 2.71 16.82 15.87
CA LEU A 130 1.33 17.25 15.70
C LEU A 130 1.13 18.68 16.22
N ASP A 131 1.72 19.00 17.37
CA ASP A 131 1.61 20.34 17.96
C ASP A 131 2.32 21.39 17.10
N GLN A 132 3.50 21.08 16.55
CA GLN A 132 4.21 21.95 15.60
C GLN A 132 3.40 22.19 14.31
N GLU A 133 2.71 21.17 13.79
CA GLU A 133 1.82 21.34 12.62
C GLU A 133 0.66 22.27 12.96
N ASN A 134 0.03 22.10 14.12
CA ASN A 134 -1.09 22.93 14.57
C ASN A 134 -0.67 24.39 14.77
N LEU A 135 0.47 24.64 15.44
CA LEU A 135 1.02 25.98 15.62
C LEU A 135 1.24 26.69 14.27
N ARG A 136 1.87 25.99 13.32
CA ARG A 136 2.11 26.54 11.97
C ARG A 136 0.81 26.87 11.24
N ILE A 137 -0.25 26.08 11.43
CA ILE A 137 -1.57 26.34 10.83
C ILE A 137 -2.19 27.59 11.46
N VAL A 138 -2.14 27.71 12.78
CA VAL A 138 -2.67 28.88 13.51
C VAL A 138 -1.93 30.15 13.11
N GLU A 139 -0.60 30.13 13.06
CA GLU A 139 0.24 31.26 12.62
C GLU A 139 -0.10 31.70 11.19
N ARG A 140 -0.28 30.75 10.27
CA ARG A 140 -0.70 31.05 8.90
C ARG A 140 -2.06 31.73 8.85
N ASN A 141 -3.03 31.23 9.62
CA ASN A 141 -4.38 31.79 9.67
C ASN A 141 -4.38 33.21 10.25
N GLN A 142 -3.60 33.45 11.32
CA GLN A 142 -3.43 34.79 11.90
C GLN A 142 -2.78 35.76 10.91
N LYS A 143 -1.74 35.32 10.18
CA LYS A 143 -1.08 36.14 9.16
C LYS A 143 -2.05 36.53 8.05
N ILE A 144 -2.84 35.58 7.54
CA ILE A 144 -3.87 35.85 6.53
C ILE A 144 -4.93 36.83 7.06
N ALA A 145 -5.40 36.65 8.29
CA ALA A 145 -6.36 37.56 8.91
C ALA A 145 -5.79 38.99 9.02
N SER A 146 -4.54 39.16 9.44
CA SER A 146 -3.89 40.47 9.53
C SER A 146 -3.77 41.16 8.17
N ILE A 147 -3.46 40.40 7.11
CA ILE A 147 -3.41 40.92 5.74
C ILE A 147 -4.81 41.39 5.33
N PHE A 148 -5.85 40.60 5.59
CA PHE A 148 -7.22 40.96 5.25
C PHE A 148 -7.71 42.20 5.99
N GLU A 149 -7.42 42.32 7.29
CA GLU A 149 -7.74 43.54 8.05
C GLU A 149 -7.00 44.77 7.51
N SER A 150 -5.72 44.62 7.15
CA SER A 150 -4.98 45.73 6.52
C SER A 150 -5.59 46.15 5.17
N LEU A 151 -6.12 45.20 4.39
CA LEU A 151 -6.77 45.47 3.10
C LEU A 151 -8.18 46.05 3.24
N LYS A 152 -8.94 45.73 4.29
CA LYS A 152 -10.23 46.38 4.58
C LYS A 152 -10.08 47.89 4.80
N HIS A 153 -8.96 48.31 5.38
CA HIS A 153 -8.70 49.72 5.67
C HIS A 153 -8.15 50.47 4.43
N ALA A 154 -7.59 49.74 3.47
CA ALA A 154 -7.26 50.28 2.15
C ALA A 154 -8.54 50.45 1.33
N LYS A 155 -9.09 51.67 1.29
CA LYS A 155 -10.23 52.01 0.42
C LYS A 155 -9.86 51.74 -1.05
N PHE A 156 -10.29 50.60 -1.59
CA PHE A 156 -10.16 50.31 -3.01
C PHE A 156 -11.11 51.21 -3.81
N PRO A 157 -10.61 51.99 -4.79
CA PRO A 157 -11.48 52.75 -5.69
C PRO A 157 -12.17 51.77 -6.64
N LEU A 158 -13.35 51.28 -6.24
CA LEU A 158 -14.23 50.50 -7.11
C LEU A 158 -14.76 51.44 -8.22
N ARG A 159 -14.10 51.39 -9.37
CA ARG A 159 -14.48 52.14 -10.57
C ARG A 159 -15.83 51.61 -11.08
N LYS A 160 -16.94 52.29 -10.74
CA LYS A 160 -18.29 52.01 -11.28
C LYS A 160 -18.22 51.99 -12.80
N LYS A 161 -18.52 50.85 -13.44
CA LYS A 161 -18.68 50.77 -14.90
C LYS A 161 -19.82 51.69 -15.31
N ARG A 162 -19.52 52.64 -16.21
CA ARG A 162 -20.49 53.54 -16.84
C ARG A 162 -21.40 52.69 -17.72
N VAL A 163 -22.68 52.62 -17.40
CA VAL A 163 -23.70 52.03 -18.28
C VAL A 163 -23.87 52.99 -19.44
N TRP A 164 -23.65 52.53 -20.67
CA TRP A 164 -23.90 53.32 -21.87
C TRP A 164 -25.40 53.35 -22.14
N ASP A 165 -25.94 54.57 -22.21
CA ASP A 165 -27.34 54.82 -22.54
C ASP A 165 -27.58 54.54 -24.04
N LYS A 166 -28.62 53.75 -24.34
CA LYS A 166 -28.98 53.31 -25.70
C LYS A 166 -30.01 54.28 -26.31
N SER A 167 -29.69 55.57 -26.34
CA SER A 167 -30.61 56.62 -26.81
C SER A 167 -30.02 57.50 -27.94
N LEU A 168 -28.98 57.05 -28.64
CA LEU A 168 -28.35 57.80 -29.74
C LEU A 168 -28.09 56.96 -31.01
N LEU A 169 -29.09 56.19 -31.43
CA LEU A 169 -29.15 55.63 -32.78
C LEU A 169 -30.61 55.72 -33.26
N ASP A 170 -31.01 56.94 -33.62
CA ASP A 170 -32.04 57.21 -34.63
C ASP A 170 -31.34 57.96 -35.79
#